data_AF-A0A7Y4SSL3-F1
#
_entry.id   AF-A0A7Y4SSL3-F1
#
_cell.length_a   1.000
_cell.length_b   1.000
_cell.length_c   1.000
_cell.angle_alpha   90.00
_cell.angle_beta   90.00
_cell.angle_gamma   90.00
#
_symmetry.space_group_name_H-M   'P 1'
#
loop_
_entity.id
_entity.type
_entity.pdbx_description
1 polymer ?
#
loop_
_entity_poly.entity_id
_entity_poly.type
_entity_poly.pdbx_seq_one_letter_code
_entity_poly.pdbx_strand_id
1 'polypeptide(L)'
;MPIKKSELYSSLWKSCDELRGGMDASQYKDYVLVLLFVKYVSDKGASQKGYLLDVPKEASFADMVALKGDKEIGEKMMKIIDRLAEANDLVGVINVADFNDPDKLGKGKEMVDRLSNLVSIFDTPALDFRGNRAEGDDLLGDAYEYLMRHFATESGKSKGQFYTPAEVSRIMAKVIGVGEAKSAGQAIHDPTCGSGSLLLKAHDEAKCRTGLDLALYGQEMKSQGQSQVKSRVKSRSCSWLAAEP
;
A
#
# COMPACT_ATOMS: atom_id res chain seq x y z
N MET A 1 9.82 -18.51 -6.62
CA MET A 1 11.09 -17.79 -6.40
C MET A 1 10.77 -16.50 -5.66
N PRO A 2 11.70 -15.93 -4.89
CA PRO A 2 11.48 -14.63 -4.25
C PRO A 2 11.33 -13.53 -5.32
N ILE A 3 10.40 -12.59 -5.10
CA ILE A 3 10.19 -11.44 -6.01
C ILE A 3 11.44 -10.55 -6.00
N LYS A 4 11.91 -10.16 -7.18
CA LYS A 4 12.99 -9.18 -7.30
C LYS A 4 12.42 -7.77 -7.24
N LYS A 5 13.04 -6.90 -6.43
CA LYS A 5 12.66 -5.48 -6.33
C LYS A 5 12.64 -4.78 -7.69
N SER A 6 13.59 -5.10 -8.58
CA SER A 6 13.64 -4.54 -9.93
C SER A 6 12.40 -4.89 -10.78
N GLU A 7 11.88 -6.11 -10.63
CA GLU A 7 10.68 -6.55 -11.36
C GLU A 7 9.43 -5.85 -10.78
N LEU A 8 9.34 -5.76 -9.45
CA LEU A 8 8.30 -5.00 -8.77
C LEU A 8 8.28 -3.54 -9.23
N TYR A 9 9.42 -2.84 -9.14
CA TYR A 9 9.52 -1.44 -9.55
C TYR A 9 9.21 -1.24 -11.03
N SER A 10 9.62 -2.18 -11.90
CA SER A 10 9.28 -2.12 -13.32
C SER A 10 7.78 -2.22 -13.57
N SER A 11 7.06 -3.12 -12.88
CA SER A 11 5.61 -3.22 -13.01
C SER A 11 4.89 -2.00 -12.44
N LEU A 12 5.34 -1.47 -11.30
CA LEU A 12 4.79 -0.23 -10.75
C LEU A 12 4.94 0.92 -11.74
N TRP A 13 6.12 1.04 -12.35
CA TRP A 13 6.39 2.05 -13.37
C TRP A 13 5.49 1.91 -14.60
N LYS A 14 5.36 0.70 -15.14
CA LYS A 14 4.46 0.43 -16.26
C LYS A 14 3.00 0.77 -15.94
N SER A 15 2.58 0.58 -14.70
CA SER A 15 1.22 0.92 -14.26
C SER A 15 1.01 2.44 -14.25
N CYS A 16 2.03 3.20 -13.82
CA CYS A 16 2.00 4.66 -13.91
C CYS A 16 1.96 5.13 -15.38
N ASP A 17 2.73 4.49 -16.27
CA ASP A 17 2.74 4.81 -17.69
C ASP A 17 1.35 4.59 -18.34
N GLU A 18 0.65 3.51 -17.99
CA GLU A 18 -0.69 3.19 -18.49
C GLU A 18 -1.77 4.20 -18.03
N LEU A 19 -1.59 4.79 -16.85
CA LEU A 19 -2.49 5.82 -16.30
C LEU A 19 -2.12 7.25 -16.75
N ARG A 20 -0.95 7.43 -17.37
CA ARG A 20 -0.47 8.75 -17.78
C ARG A 20 -1.33 9.29 -18.92
N GLY A 21 -1.67 10.58 -18.86
CA GLY A 21 -2.45 11.28 -19.89
C GLY A 21 -3.93 11.49 -19.56
N GLY A 22 -4.51 10.66 -18.69
CA GLY A 22 -5.83 10.92 -18.10
C GLY A 22 -5.78 11.51 -16.67
N MET A 23 -4.60 11.48 -16.05
CA MET A 23 -4.39 11.78 -14.63
C MET A 23 -3.01 12.39 -14.38
N ASP A 24 -2.86 13.18 -13.31
CA ASP A 24 -1.55 13.64 -12.83
C ASP A 24 -0.90 12.65 -11.83
N ALA A 25 0.39 12.87 -11.54
CA ALA A 25 1.19 12.02 -10.64
C ALA A 25 0.71 11.90 -9.22
N SER A 26 -0.02 12.90 -8.72
CA SER A 26 -0.61 12.83 -7.39
C SER A 26 -1.86 11.95 -7.36
N GLN A 27 -2.49 11.69 -8.50
CA GLN A 27 -3.74 10.94 -8.58
C GLN A 27 -3.53 9.47 -8.93
N TYR A 28 -2.66 9.15 -9.88
CA TYR A 28 -2.52 7.75 -10.32
C TYR A 28 -1.84 6.87 -9.24
N LYS A 29 -1.19 7.47 -8.24
CA LYS A 29 -0.63 6.76 -7.06
C LYS A 29 -1.66 5.89 -6.35
N ASP A 30 -2.88 6.41 -6.20
CA ASP A 30 -3.94 5.76 -5.41
C ASP A 30 -4.40 4.49 -6.10
N TYR A 31 -4.51 4.52 -7.43
CA TYR A 31 -4.92 3.39 -8.26
C TYR A 31 -3.87 2.27 -8.22
N VAL A 32 -2.59 2.62 -8.43
CA VAL A 32 -1.48 1.65 -8.46
C VAL A 32 -1.32 0.98 -7.10
N LEU A 33 -1.42 1.75 -6.00
CA LEU A 33 -1.29 1.22 -4.65
C LEU A 33 -2.45 0.29 -4.26
N VAL A 34 -3.68 0.63 -4.65
CA VAL A 34 -4.85 -0.23 -4.41
C VAL A 34 -4.70 -1.56 -5.15
N LEU A 35 -4.31 -1.54 -6.44
CA LEU A 35 -4.07 -2.78 -7.20
C LEU A 35 -2.97 -3.65 -6.60
N LEU A 36 -1.85 -3.03 -6.21
CA LEU A 36 -0.76 -3.73 -5.55
C LEU A 36 -1.23 -4.37 -4.23
N PHE A 37 -2.03 -3.65 -3.45
CA PHE A 37 -2.56 -4.17 -2.20
C PHE A 37 -3.50 -5.35 -2.41
N VAL A 38 -4.50 -5.23 -3.31
CA VAL A 38 -5.43 -6.33 -3.60
C VAL A 38 -4.66 -7.56 -4.07
N LYS A 39 -3.67 -7.37 -4.95
CA LYS A 39 -2.79 -8.45 -5.42
C LYS A 39 -2.05 -9.12 -4.26
N TYR A 40 -1.39 -8.34 -3.41
CA TYR A 40 -0.63 -8.86 -2.27
C TYR A 40 -1.52 -9.62 -1.29
N VAL A 41 -2.65 -9.04 -0.89
CA VAL A 41 -3.59 -9.63 0.05
C VAL A 41 -4.19 -10.92 -0.48
N SER A 42 -4.56 -10.95 -1.76
CA SER A 42 -5.10 -12.15 -2.42
C SER A 42 -4.08 -13.28 -2.45
N ASP A 43 -2.83 -12.97 -2.81
CA ASP A 43 -1.75 -13.96 -2.86
C ASP A 43 -1.43 -14.50 -1.46
N LYS A 44 -1.32 -13.62 -0.45
CA LYS A 44 -1.05 -14.03 0.93
C LYS A 44 -2.20 -14.84 1.53
N GLY A 45 -3.44 -14.40 1.33
CA GLY A 45 -4.62 -15.14 1.76
C GLY A 45 -4.70 -16.54 1.15
N ALA A 46 -4.28 -16.70 -0.10
CA ALA A 46 -4.25 -17.99 -0.77
C ALA A 46 -3.12 -18.93 -0.30
N SER A 47 -1.99 -18.40 0.21
CA SER A 47 -0.81 -19.21 0.55
C SER A 47 -0.57 -19.40 2.05
N GLN A 48 -1.10 -18.54 2.91
CA GLN A 48 -0.83 -18.53 4.34
C GLN A 48 -2.09 -18.91 5.14
N LYS A 49 -2.05 -20.05 5.82
CA LYS A 49 -3.10 -20.42 6.78
C LYS A 49 -3.11 -19.43 7.95
N GLY A 50 -4.31 -18.95 8.32
CA GLY A 50 -4.47 -17.93 9.36
C GLY A 50 -3.86 -16.58 8.98
N TYR A 51 -3.84 -16.25 7.68
CA TYR A 51 -3.53 -14.90 7.24
C TYR A 51 -4.49 -13.91 7.90
N LEU A 52 -3.99 -12.72 8.23
CA LEU A 52 -4.72 -11.79 9.08
C LEU A 52 -5.91 -11.16 8.37
N LEU A 53 -5.82 -10.95 7.06
CA LEU A 53 -6.86 -10.30 6.28
C LEU A 53 -7.73 -11.33 5.61
N ASP A 54 -9.04 -11.13 5.71
CA ASP A 54 -10.03 -11.94 5.05
C ASP A 54 -10.08 -11.58 3.57
N VAL A 55 -10.08 -12.59 2.72
CA VAL A 55 -10.32 -12.43 1.28
C VAL A 55 -11.65 -13.11 0.98
N PRO A 56 -12.77 -12.37 0.99
CA PRO A 56 -14.07 -12.94 0.69
C PRO A 56 -14.11 -13.60 -0.69
N LYS A 57 -15.11 -14.46 -0.89
CA LYS A 57 -15.41 -14.97 -2.24
C LYS A 57 -15.69 -13.79 -3.17
N GLU A 58 -15.18 -13.86 -4.40
CA GLU A 58 -15.34 -12.82 -5.42
C GLU A 58 -14.74 -11.45 -5.00
N ALA A 59 -13.73 -11.46 -4.14
CA ALA A 59 -13.00 -10.27 -3.67
C ALA A 59 -11.48 -10.41 -3.85
N SER A 60 -11.03 -11.35 -4.67
CA SER A 60 -9.61 -11.62 -4.92
C SER A 60 -9.12 -10.95 -6.20
N PHE A 61 -7.79 -10.85 -6.33
CA PHE A 61 -7.15 -10.38 -7.55
C PHE A 61 -7.42 -11.31 -8.75
N ALA A 62 -7.63 -12.61 -8.52
CA ALA A 62 -8.01 -13.53 -9.58
C ALA A 62 -9.39 -13.18 -10.16
N ASP A 63 -10.29 -12.66 -9.32
CA ASP A 63 -11.60 -12.17 -9.77
C ASP A 63 -11.42 -10.91 -10.65
N MET A 64 -10.48 -10.01 -10.32
CA MET A 64 -10.15 -8.87 -11.20
C MET A 64 -9.58 -9.31 -12.54
N VAL A 65 -8.71 -10.34 -12.55
CA VAL A 65 -8.16 -10.93 -13.78
C VAL A 65 -9.25 -11.49 -14.68
N ALA A 66 -10.31 -12.07 -14.11
CA ALA A 66 -11.44 -12.59 -14.86
C ALA A 66 -12.29 -11.50 -15.54
N LEU A 67 -12.17 -10.23 -15.11
CA LEU A 67 -12.89 -9.10 -15.69
C LEU A 67 -12.24 -8.50 -16.94
N LYS A 68 -11.03 -8.94 -17.32
CA LYS A 68 -10.32 -8.40 -18.50
C LYS A 68 -11.21 -8.50 -19.75
N GLY A 69 -11.43 -7.37 -20.42
CA GLY A 69 -12.32 -7.26 -21.59
C GLY A 69 -13.81 -7.12 -21.28
N ASP A 70 -14.24 -7.17 -20.02
CA ASP A 70 -15.63 -6.93 -19.61
C ASP A 70 -15.98 -5.45 -19.76
N LYS A 71 -17.17 -5.15 -20.30
CA LYS A 71 -17.63 -3.78 -20.54
C LYS A 71 -17.87 -2.98 -19.25
N GLU A 72 -18.07 -3.69 -18.14
CA GLU A 72 -18.36 -3.14 -16.81
C GLU A 72 -17.18 -3.37 -15.86
N ILE A 73 -15.96 -3.57 -16.39
CA ILE A 73 -14.76 -3.85 -15.59
C ILE A 73 -14.53 -2.82 -14.47
N GLY A 74 -14.73 -1.52 -14.74
CA GLY A 74 -14.57 -0.46 -13.73
C GLY A 74 -15.49 -0.64 -12.52
N GLU A 75 -16.79 -0.78 -12.76
CA GLU A 75 -17.78 -1.01 -11.71
C GLU A 75 -17.55 -2.34 -10.96
N LYS A 76 -17.23 -3.41 -11.69
CA LYS A 76 -17.00 -4.74 -11.08
C LYS A 76 -15.71 -4.77 -10.25
N MET A 77 -14.65 -4.09 -10.67
CA MET A 77 -13.43 -3.93 -9.88
C MET A 77 -13.72 -3.16 -8.58
N MET A 78 -14.52 -2.10 -8.62
CA MET A 78 -14.92 -1.39 -7.40
C MET A 78 -15.66 -2.32 -6.43
N LYS A 79 -16.61 -3.13 -6.91
CA LYS A 79 -17.31 -4.12 -6.06
C LYS A 79 -16.36 -5.12 -5.39
N ILE A 80 -15.33 -5.57 -6.09
CA ILE A 80 -14.28 -6.45 -5.54
C ILE A 80 -13.54 -5.71 -4.41
N ILE A 81 -13.11 -4.47 -4.66
CA ILE A 81 -12.37 -3.64 -3.69
C ILE A 81 -13.22 -3.33 -2.47
N ASP A 82 -14.49 -2.94 -2.65
CA ASP A 82 -15.42 -2.62 -1.57
C ASP A 82 -15.67 -3.83 -0.67
N ARG A 83 -15.91 -5.02 -1.26
CA ARG A 83 -16.05 -6.26 -0.48
C ARG A 83 -14.81 -6.58 0.34
N LEU A 84 -13.63 -6.40 -0.25
CA LEU A 84 -12.37 -6.59 0.47
C LEU A 84 -12.20 -5.55 1.59
N ALA A 85 -12.61 -4.31 1.35
CA ALA A 85 -12.53 -3.22 2.31
C ALA A 85 -13.45 -3.45 3.51
N GLU A 86 -14.72 -3.79 3.26
CA GLU A 86 -15.73 -4.08 4.28
C GLU A 86 -15.34 -5.26 5.17
N ALA A 87 -14.82 -6.34 4.58
CA ALA A 87 -14.42 -7.53 5.34
C ALA A 87 -13.25 -7.28 6.31
N ASN A 88 -12.50 -6.18 6.12
CA ASN A 88 -11.27 -5.90 6.86
C ASN A 88 -11.27 -4.55 7.58
N ASP A 89 -12.42 -3.86 7.68
CA ASP A 89 -12.54 -2.51 8.23
C ASP A 89 -11.59 -1.48 7.54
N LEU A 90 -11.44 -1.60 6.22
CA LEU A 90 -10.57 -0.75 5.37
C LEU A 90 -11.36 0.18 4.44
N VAL A 91 -12.65 0.38 4.72
CA VAL A 91 -13.50 1.34 3.97
C VAL A 91 -12.98 2.76 4.19
N GLY A 92 -12.90 3.52 3.10
CA GLY A 92 -12.26 4.84 3.07
C GLY A 92 -10.74 4.77 3.07
N VAL A 93 -10.14 3.59 3.00
CA VAL A 93 -8.69 3.43 2.97
C VAL A 93 -8.24 2.87 1.62
N ILE A 94 -8.85 1.77 1.17
CA ILE A 94 -8.46 1.10 -0.08
C ILE A 94 -9.42 1.32 -1.25
N ASN A 95 -10.59 1.92 -0.99
CA ASN A 95 -11.64 2.15 -1.99
C ASN A 95 -11.85 3.63 -2.29
N VAL A 96 -10.80 4.45 -2.13
CA VAL A 96 -10.83 5.89 -2.45
C VAL A 96 -10.66 6.19 -3.94
N ALA A 97 -10.02 5.29 -4.69
CA ALA A 97 -9.81 5.42 -6.12
C ALA A 97 -11.03 4.92 -6.90
N ASP A 98 -11.58 5.75 -7.78
CA ASP A 98 -12.73 5.42 -8.64
C ASP A 98 -12.27 4.79 -9.96
N PHE A 99 -12.29 3.45 -10.02
CA PHE A 99 -11.94 2.70 -11.22
C PHE A 99 -13.00 2.79 -12.34
N ASN A 100 -14.09 3.52 -12.14
CA ASN A 100 -15.13 3.74 -13.14
C ASN A 100 -15.24 5.22 -13.56
N ASP A 101 -14.21 6.04 -13.26
CA ASP A 101 -14.16 7.47 -13.62
C ASP A 101 -13.81 7.65 -15.12
N PRO A 102 -14.77 8.09 -15.96
CA PRO A 102 -14.55 8.20 -17.39
C PRO A 102 -13.69 9.40 -17.80
N ASP A 103 -13.54 10.39 -16.94
CA ASP A 103 -12.72 11.58 -17.22
C ASP A 103 -11.22 11.26 -17.00
N LYS A 104 -10.93 10.28 -16.13
CA LYS A 104 -9.57 9.81 -15.82
C LYS A 104 -9.15 8.58 -16.63
N LEU A 105 -10.07 7.64 -16.81
CA LEU A 105 -9.75 6.32 -17.37
C LEU A 105 -10.23 6.13 -18.82
N GLY A 106 -10.90 7.14 -19.40
CA GLY A 106 -11.45 7.09 -20.74
C GLY A 106 -12.86 6.49 -20.77
N LYS A 107 -13.46 6.37 -21.96
CA LYS A 107 -14.86 5.92 -22.13
C LYS A 107 -14.96 4.64 -22.95
N GLY A 108 -15.92 3.79 -22.60
CA GLY A 108 -16.24 2.58 -23.34
C GLY A 108 -15.02 1.69 -23.50
N LYS A 109 -14.63 1.41 -24.75
CA LYS A 109 -13.49 0.54 -25.05
C LYS A 109 -12.17 1.03 -24.44
N GLU A 110 -11.94 2.34 -24.38
CA GLU A 110 -10.69 2.89 -23.84
C GLU A 110 -10.50 2.50 -22.36
N MET A 111 -11.56 2.65 -21.55
CA MET A 111 -11.54 2.24 -20.14
C MET A 111 -11.34 0.74 -19.99
N VAL A 112 -12.04 -0.06 -20.80
CA VAL A 112 -11.91 -1.51 -20.78
C VAL A 112 -10.49 -1.95 -21.08
N ASP A 113 -9.89 -1.40 -22.13
CA ASP A 113 -8.52 -1.71 -22.55
C ASP A 113 -7.52 -1.25 -21.46
N ARG A 114 -7.64 -0.01 -20.96
CA ARG A 114 -6.77 0.55 -19.91
C ARG A 114 -6.80 -0.27 -18.62
N LEU A 115 -7.98 -0.60 -18.11
CA LEU A 115 -8.12 -1.40 -16.90
C LEU A 115 -7.66 -2.85 -17.10
N SER A 116 -7.91 -3.42 -18.27
CA SER A 116 -7.42 -4.77 -18.60
C SER A 116 -5.90 -4.82 -18.67
N ASN A 117 -5.27 -3.78 -19.22
CA ASN A 117 -3.81 -3.63 -19.25
C ASN A 117 -3.25 -3.48 -17.83
N LEU A 118 -3.85 -2.63 -17.00
CA LEU A 118 -3.44 -2.44 -15.60
C LEU A 118 -3.46 -3.76 -14.83
N VAL A 119 -4.57 -4.49 -14.88
CA VAL A 119 -4.67 -5.81 -14.23
C VAL A 119 -3.60 -6.76 -14.79
N SER A 120 -3.33 -6.73 -16.10
CA SER A 120 -2.32 -7.58 -16.73
C SER A 120 -0.88 -7.27 -16.29
N ILE A 121 -0.57 -6.02 -15.92
CA ILE A 121 0.77 -5.64 -15.42
C ILE A 121 1.06 -6.33 -14.07
N PHE A 122 0.04 -6.50 -13.23
CA PHE A 122 0.14 -7.18 -11.94
C PHE A 122 -0.09 -8.70 -12.03
N ASP A 123 -0.71 -9.19 -13.10
CA ASP A 123 -0.96 -10.60 -13.40
C ASP A 123 0.23 -11.26 -14.10
N THR A 124 1.41 -11.22 -13.46
CA THR A 124 2.62 -11.85 -14.00
C THR A 124 3.27 -12.77 -12.98
N PRO A 125 3.97 -13.85 -13.39
CA PRO A 125 4.69 -14.73 -12.47
C PRO A 125 5.78 -14.02 -11.66
N ALA A 126 6.30 -12.90 -12.17
CA ALA A 126 7.28 -12.05 -11.48
C ALA A 126 6.70 -11.35 -10.24
N LEU A 127 5.37 -11.16 -10.21
CA LEU A 127 4.62 -10.54 -9.11
C LEU A 127 3.79 -11.55 -8.32
N ASP A 128 4.34 -12.75 -8.08
CA ASP A 128 3.71 -13.76 -7.23
C ASP A 128 4.17 -13.64 -5.77
N PHE A 129 3.31 -13.10 -4.91
CA PHE A 129 3.63 -12.87 -3.49
C PHE A 129 3.44 -14.11 -2.61
N ARG A 130 2.92 -15.22 -3.15
CA ARG A 130 2.60 -16.45 -2.40
C ARG A 130 3.83 -17.09 -1.77
N GLY A 131 4.98 -17.02 -2.46
CA GLY A 131 6.24 -17.65 -2.06
C GLY A 131 7.19 -16.79 -1.21
N ASN A 132 6.88 -15.50 -0.99
CA ASN A 132 7.74 -14.60 -0.22
C ASN A 132 7.55 -14.82 1.30
N ARG A 133 8.61 -15.16 2.05
CA ARG A 133 8.62 -15.24 3.52
C ARG A 133 9.01 -13.90 4.16
N ALA A 134 8.85 -13.80 5.49
CA ALA A 134 8.86 -12.61 6.36
C ALA A 134 9.99 -11.57 6.22
N GLU A 135 11.10 -11.84 5.53
CA GLU A 135 12.06 -10.79 5.12
C GLU A 135 11.52 -9.92 3.97
N GLY A 136 10.45 -10.36 3.31
CA GLY A 136 9.70 -9.64 2.28
C GLY A 136 8.58 -8.73 2.79
N ASP A 137 8.46 -8.53 4.11
CA ASP A 137 7.53 -7.54 4.68
C ASP A 137 7.88 -6.11 4.23
N ASP A 138 9.13 -5.87 3.84
CA ASP A 138 9.56 -4.60 3.26
C ASP A 138 9.21 -4.44 1.78
N LEU A 139 8.76 -5.45 1.04
CA LEU A 139 8.51 -5.29 -0.41
C LEU A 139 7.37 -4.31 -0.72
N LEU A 140 6.29 -4.34 0.07
CA LEU A 140 5.20 -3.36 -0.09
C LEU A 140 5.63 -1.97 0.38
N GLY A 141 6.36 -1.89 1.50
CA GLY A 141 6.91 -0.63 2.00
C GLY A 141 7.90 0.01 1.03
N ASP A 142 8.78 -0.80 0.44
CA ASP A 142 9.77 -0.43 -0.57
C ASP A 142 9.09 -0.03 -1.88
N ALA A 143 8.01 -0.73 -2.28
CA ALA A 143 7.19 -0.35 -3.44
C ALA A 143 6.50 0.99 -3.24
N TYR A 144 5.88 1.19 -2.07
CA TYR A 144 5.27 2.46 -1.70
C TYR A 144 6.31 3.58 -1.67
N GLU A 145 7.46 3.36 -1.02
CA GLU A 145 8.58 4.29 -0.99
C GLU A 145 9.08 4.63 -2.40
N TYR A 146 9.26 3.61 -3.25
CA TYR A 146 9.70 3.79 -4.63
C TYR A 146 8.72 4.69 -5.39
N LEU A 147 7.42 4.39 -5.30
CA LEU A 147 6.37 5.18 -5.93
C LEU A 147 6.36 6.62 -5.41
N MET A 148 6.41 6.82 -4.09
CA MET A 148 6.42 8.16 -3.49
C MET A 148 7.66 8.96 -3.87
N ARG A 149 8.86 8.34 -3.87
CA ARG A 149 10.09 8.98 -4.35
C ARG A 149 9.98 9.37 -5.83
N HIS A 150 9.34 8.52 -6.63
CA HIS A 150 9.12 8.76 -8.05
C HIS A 150 8.17 9.95 -8.27
N PHE A 151 7.01 9.96 -7.60
CA PHE A 151 6.01 11.02 -7.73
C PHE A 151 6.49 12.36 -7.19
N ALA A 152 7.28 12.36 -6.12
CA ALA A 152 7.94 13.56 -5.63
C ALA A 152 8.95 14.14 -6.64
N THR A 153 9.51 13.30 -7.53
CA THR A 153 10.45 13.74 -8.56
C THR A 153 9.71 14.27 -9.80
N GLU A 154 8.60 13.65 -10.20
CA GLU A 154 7.79 14.14 -11.33
C GLU A 154 6.97 15.40 -10.99
N SER A 155 6.46 15.53 -9.77
CA SER A 155 5.53 16.63 -9.40
C SER A 155 6.21 17.97 -9.08
N GLY A 156 7.54 18.01 -8.97
CA GLY A 156 8.30 19.25 -8.69
C GLY A 156 8.06 19.90 -7.32
N LYS A 157 7.30 19.28 -6.40
CA LYS A 157 7.02 19.80 -5.05
C LYS A 157 8.13 19.43 -4.03
N SER A 158 8.40 20.31 -3.06
CA SER A 158 9.45 20.15 -2.04
C SER A 158 9.18 18.96 -1.09
N LYS A 159 10.24 18.18 -0.84
CA LYS A 159 10.21 16.72 -0.55
C LYS A 159 10.23 16.32 0.93
N GLY A 160 10.22 17.25 1.87
CA GLY A 160 10.49 16.96 3.29
C GLY A 160 9.31 16.49 4.14
N GLN A 161 8.06 16.66 3.66
CA GLN A 161 6.87 16.57 4.52
C GLN A 161 6.11 15.23 4.42
N PHE A 162 6.36 14.40 3.41
CA PHE A 162 5.52 13.22 3.15
C PHE A 162 6.19 11.89 3.52
N TYR A 163 7.52 11.84 3.53
CA TYR A 163 8.24 10.58 3.62
C TYR A 163 9.65 10.70 4.21
N THR A 164 10.00 9.79 5.12
CA THR A 164 11.35 9.64 5.68
C THR A 164 12.06 8.42 5.06
N PRO A 165 13.18 8.60 4.33
CA PRO A 165 13.97 7.51 3.74
C PRO A 165 14.24 6.35 4.70
N ALA A 166 14.15 5.11 4.22
CA ALA A 166 14.34 3.93 5.06
C ALA A 166 15.69 3.93 5.82
N GLU A 167 16.76 4.42 5.20
CA GLU A 167 18.08 4.57 5.86
C GLU A 167 18.02 5.56 7.03
N VAL A 168 17.36 6.70 6.82
CA VAL A 168 17.19 7.73 7.86
C VAL A 168 16.32 7.18 8.98
N SER A 169 15.21 6.51 8.65
CA SER A 169 14.32 5.90 9.62
C SER A 169 15.02 4.84 10.50
N ARG A 170 15.87 4.01 9.89
CA ARG A 170 16.69 3.02 10.62
C ARG A 170 17.70 3.67 11.56
N ILE A 171 18.36 4.75 11.14
CA ILE A 171 19.30 5.49 12.00
C ILE A 171 18.55 6.15 13.15
N MET A 172 17.45 6.85 12.85
CA MET A 172 16.62 7.53 13.85
C MET A 172 16.09 6.58 14.91
N ALA A 173 15.57 5.41 14.51
CA ALA A 173 15.12 4.38 15.44
C ALA A 173 16.22 3.98 16.46
N LYS A 174 17.45 3.79 15.97
CA LYS A 174 18.60 3.44 16.82
C LYS A 174 19.02 4.58 17.73
N VAL A 175 19.08 5.82 17.21
CA VAL A 175 19.48 7.00 17.97
C VAL A 175 18.50 7.32 19.10
N ILE A 176 17.19 7.15 18.86
CA ILE A 176 16.15 7.34 19.88
C ILE A 176 16.26 6.28 20.99
N GLY A 177 16.94 5.16 20.75
CA GLY A 177 17.16 4.12 21.77
C GLY A 177 15.94 3.23 22.00
N VAL A 178 15.04 3.09 21.03
CA VAL A 178 13.86 2.20 21.15
C VAL A 178 14.24 0.73 21.37
N GLY A 179 15.46 0.35 20.97
CA GLY A 179 16.07 -0.96 21.25
C GLY A 179 16.45 -1.19 22.71
N GLU A 180 16.31 -0.21 23.58
CA GLU A 180 16.56 -0.30 25.03
C GLU A 180 15.27 -0.27 25.86
N ALA A 181 14.12 -0.45 25.21
CA ALA A 181 12.83 -0.52 25.89
C ALA A 181 12.83 -1.61 26.98
N LYS A 182 12.30 -1.25 28.15
CA LYS A 182 12.31 -2.07 29.37
C LYS A 182 10.97 -2.75 29.65
N SER A 183 9.89 -2.26 29.05
CA SER A 183 8.56 -2.83 29.27
C SER A 183 7.64 -2.65 28.06
N ALA A 184 6.69 -3.58 27.91
CA ALA A 184 5.62 -3.51 26.91
C ALA A 184 4.60 -2.38 27.19
N GLY A 185 4.71 -1.69 28.33
CA GLY A 185 3.93 -0.48 28.63
C GLY A 185 4.50 0.78 27.98
N GLN A 186 5.71 0.73 27.43
CA GLN A 186 6.27 1.82 26.64
C GLN A 186 5.66 1.85 25.23
N ALA A 187 5.61 3.04 24.64
CA ALA A 187 5.01 3.27 23.34
C ALA A 187 5.86 4.22 22.49
N ILE A 188 5.71 4.11 21.18
CA ILE A 188 6.36 4.97 20.19
C ILE A 188 5.31 5.96 19.66
N HIS A 189 5.63 7.24 19.75
CA HIS A 189 4.75 8.33 19.35
C HIS A 189 5.42 9.17 18.26
N ASP A 190 4.71 9.44 17.17
CA ASP A 190 5.13 10.35 16.11
C ASP A 190 3.97 11.30 15.76
N PRO A 191 4.04 12.58 16.16
CA PRO A 191 2.95 13.54 15.96
C PRO A 191 2.80 14.03 14.51
N THR A 192 3.73 13.68 13.62
CA THR A 192 3.73 14.05 12.20
C THR A 192 4.26 12.88 11.37
N CYS A 193 3.58 11.74 11.49
CA CYS A 193 4.13 10.45 11.07
C CYS A 193 4.17 10.26 9.55
N GLY A 194 3.50 11.11 8.79
CA GLY A 194 3.32 10.98 7.34
C GLY A 194 2.80 9.58 6.99
N SER A 195 3.54 8.90 6.12
CA SER A 195 3.30 7.49 5.76
C SER A 195 3.40 6.47 6.91
N GLY A 196 3.90 6.86 8.09
CA GLY A 196 4.12 5.97 9.24
C GLY A 196 5.35 5.07 9.11
N SER A 197 6.16 5.22 8.07
CA SER A 197 7.35 4.38 7.81
C SER A 197 8.35 4.41 8.96
N LEU A 198 8.59 5.58 9.56
CA LEU A 198 9.46 5.73 10.73
C LEU A 198 8.94 4.96 11.94
N LEU A 199 7.64 5.07 12.24
CA LEU A 199 7.01 4.35 13.36
C LEU A 199 7.18 2.82 13.22
N LEU A 200 6.99 2.30 12.01
CA LEU A 200 7.16 0.87 11.73
C LEU A 200 8.62 0.43 11.89
N LYS A 201 9.58 1.21 11.38
CA LYS A 201 11.01 0.91 11.56
C LYS A 201 11.45 0.99 13.03
N ALA A 202 10.91 1.94 13.79
CA ALA A 202 11.17 2.06 15.21
C ALA A 202 10.58 0.87 16.00
N HIS A 203 9.36 0.43 15.66
CA HIS A 203 8.78 -0.80 16.20
C HIS A 203 9.64 -2.03 15.93
N ASP A 204 10.09 -2.18 14.69
CA ASP A 204 10.90 -3.32 14.27
C ASP A 204 12.24 -3.37 15.00
N GLU A 205 12.92 -2.23 15.17
CA GLU A 205 14.16 -2.15 15.96
C GLU A 205 13.91 -2.54 17.42
N ALA A 206 12.84 -2.01 18.05
CA ALA A 206 12.48 -2.35 19.42
C ALA A 206 12.21 -3.86 19.57
N LYS A 207 11.37 -4.41 18.71
CA LYS A 207 10.96 -5.83 18.74
C LYS A 207 12.14 -6.76 18.46
N CYS A 208 13.01 -6.42 17.50
CA CYS A 208 14.20 -7.19 17.17
C CYS A 208 15.22 -7.23 18.32
N ARG A 209 15.41 -6.10 19.02
CA ARG A 209 16.40 -5.96 20.10
C ARG A 209 15.92 -6.49 21.45
N THR A 210 14.65 -6.28 21.77
CA THR A 210 14.11 -6.50 23.13
C THR A 210 13.08 -7.62 23.20
N GLY A 211 12.52 -8.03 22.05
CA GLY A 211 11.36 -8.93 22.00
C GLY A 211 10.03 -8.26 22.40
N LEU A 212 10.03 -6.97 22.76
CA LEU A 212 8.84 -6.27 23.20
C LEU A 212 8.01 -5.76 22.00
N ASP A 213 6.69 -5.90 22.12
CA ASP A 213 5.73 -5.40 21.15
C ASP A 213 5.18 -4.04 21.64
N LEU A 214 5.87 -2.95 21.27
CA LEU A 214 5.52 -1.62 21.75
C LEU A 214 4.31 -1.07 20.99
N ALA A 215 3.42 -0.37 21.69
CA ALA A 215 2.29 0.30 21.05
C ALA A 215 2.77 1.47 20.18
N LEU A 216 2.14 1.66 19.01
CA LEU A 216 2.43 2.75 18.07
C LEU A 216 1.29 3.75 18.03
N TYR A 217 1.65 5.03 18.06
CA TYR A 217 0.72 6.16 17.96
C TYR A 217 1.26 7.16 16.95
N GLY A 218 0.46 7.42 15.91
CA GLY A 218 0.80 8.36 14.84
C GLY A 218 -0.28 9.42 14.68
N GLN A 219 0.13 10.65 14.40
CA GLN A 219 -0.76 11.73 13.96
C GLN A 219 -0.24 12.32 12.65
N GLU A 220 -1.14 12.75 11.77
CA GLU A 220 -0.79 13.43 10.53
C GLU A 220 -1.82 14.52 10.21
N MET A 221 -1.35 15.65 9.66
CA MET A 221 -2.19 16.79 9.28
C MET A 221 -2.37 16.82 7.77
N LYS A 222 -3.61 16.66 7.30
CA LYS A 222 -3.91 16.78 5.87
C LYS A 222 -4.11 18.23 5.44
N SER A 223 -3.86 18.52 4.16
CA SER A 223 -4.10 19.83 3.54
C SER A 223 -5.58 20.26 3.48
N GLN A 224 -6.52 19.48 4.07
CA GLN A 224 -7.93 19.82 4.25
C GLN A 224 -8.36 19.92 5.73
N GLY A 225 -7.44 20.15 6.67
CA GLY A 225 -7.79 20.49 8.06
C GLY A 225 -8.35 19.35 8.91
N GLN A 226 -8.27 18.10 8.44
CA GLN A 226 -8.59 16.93 9.24
C GLN A 226 -7.32 16.39 9.92
N SER A 227 -7.37 16.29 11.25
CA SER A 227 -6.38 15.60 12.07
C SER A 227 -6.83 14.15 12.22
N GLN A 228 -6.02 13.19 11.78
CA GLN A 228 -6.27 11.77 12.08
C GLN A 228 -5.35 11.30 13.20
N VAL A 229 -5.96 10.81 14.29
CA VAL A 229 -5.27 10.12 15.37
C VAL A 229 -5.34 8.63 15.08
N LYS A 230 -4.22 8.03 14.65
CA LYS A 230 -4.15 6.57 14.49
C LYS A 230 -3.69 5.98 15.81
N SER A 231 -4.63 5.40 16.54
CA SER A 231 -4.31 4.61 17.72
C SER A 231 -4.31 3.12 17.36
N ARG A 232 -3.20 2.45 17.70
CA ARG A 232 -2.99 1.00 17.65
C ARG A 232 -2.93 0.41 16.24
N VAL A 233 -1.74 0.49 15.62
CA VAL A 233 -1.35 -0.43 14.55
C VAL A 233 -1.26 -1.83 15.17
N LYS A 234 -2.30 -2.66 14.95
CA LYS A 234 -2.36 -4.03 15.51
C LYS A 234 -1.57 -5.05 14.66
N SER A 235 -1.13 -4.69 13.45
CA SER A 235 -0.31 -5.57 12.61
C SER A 235 0.38 -4.82 11.46
N ARG A 236 1.48 -5.41 10.99
CA ARG A 236 2.32 -4.92 9.89
C ARG A 236 1.61 -4.84 8.51
N SER A 237 0.47 -5.51 8.31
CA SER A 237 -0.13 -5.68 6.98
C SER A 237 -1.14 -4.61 6.58
N CYS A 238 -1.75 -3.88 7.53
CA CYS A 238 -2.72 -2.80 7.24
C CYS A 238 -2.17 -1.38 7.43
N SER A 239 -0.99 -1.21 8.03
CA SER A 239 -0.44 0.09 8.39
C SER A 239 -0.04 0.97 7.20
N TRP A 240 0.23 0.38 6.03
CA TRP A 240 0.67 1.10 4.82
C TRP A 240 -0.44 1.93 4.16
N LEU A 241 -1.68 1.46 4.27
CA LEU A 241 -2.84 2.07 3.62
C LEU A 241 -3.56 3.05 4.51
N ALA A 242 -3.55 2.83 5.83
CA ALA A 242 -4.14 3.74 6.79
C ALA A 242 -3.63 5.18 6.63
N ALA A 243 -2.47 5.41 5.97
CA ALA A 243 -1.94 6.71 5.57
C ALA A 243 -2.96 7.66 4.89
N GLU A 244 -4.04 7.17 4.27
CA GLU A 244 -5.08 8.00 3.62
C GLU A 244 -6.51 7.51 3.98
N PRO A 245 -7.54 8.39 4.17
CA PRO A 245 -8.30 9.11 3.11
C PRO A 245 -7.99 10.60 2.97
#